data_AF-A0A7K3LY89-F1
#
_entry.id   AF-A0A7K3LY89-F1
#
_cell.length_a   1.000
_cell.length_b   1.000
_cell.length_c   1.000
_cell.angle_alpha   90.00
_cell.angle_beta   90.00
_cell.angle_gamma   90.00
#
_symmetry.space_group_name_H-M   'P 1'
#
loop_
_entity.id
_entity.type
_entity.pdbx_description
1 polymer ?
#
loop_
_entity_poly.entity_id
_entity_poly.type
_entity_poly.pdbx_seq_one_letter_code
_entity_poly.pdbx_strand_id
1 'polypeptide(L)'
;MIQLTLLRAGRWAPFLALVAVWVVMSALNPRFLSAVNLTNLMLQIVAVGTIAVGVVLVLLIGEIDLSVGAVSGLGAAVTAVLAIKQGWPALLAICIGLLVGAVVGLLHGLMVTRVGVPSFVVTLAGLLTWQGALLLVLGDTGTVNLTDDSHLRAIAGTFLPPAFGWVLAFGVAVAAVVVAGTRSRQGSTGRMWLAWPWAAASVGAVVAVMVFNADRGVPLAVVLFLVLLASGDIVMRRTRLGRHAVAIGSNASAARRAGIAVDRVRMVVFTLASVLAVAGGILAASRLLAVNQSSGSTDVMLMAIAAAVIGGTSLFGGRGSVWSALLGSLVVGSLANGLDLLGASPAVRLITTGLVLAVAVGLDTLMRRAKVVRPA
;
A
#
# COMPACT_ATOMS: atom_id res chain seq x y z
N MET A 1 -17.98 1.02 -30.27
CA MET A 1 -16.67 0.35 -30.18
C MET A 1 -15.65 1.12 -29.34
N ILE A 2 -15.48 2.44 -29.51
CA ILE A 2 -14.52 3.30 -28.78
C ILE A 2 -14.78 3.42 -27.25
N GLN A 3 -16.05 3.45 -26.81
CA GLN A 3 -16.41 3.49 -25.38
C GLN A 3 -15.96 2.24 -24.60
N LEU A 4 -16.00 1.06 -25.22
CA LEU A 4 -15.53 -0.20 -24.62
C LEU A 4 -13.99 -0.22 -24.48
N THR A 5 -13.29 0.40 -25.42
CA THR A 5 -11.83 0.56 -25.40
C THR A 5 -11.38 1.51 -24.28
N LEU A 6 -12.11 2.62 -24.06
CA LEU A 6 -11.85 3.60 -22.99
C LEU A 6 -12.26 3.11 -21.59
N LEU A 7 -13.31 2.29 -21.49
CA LEU A 7 -13.67 1.58 -20.24
C LEU A 7 -12.62 0.55 -19.84
N ARG A 8 -11.99 -0.10 -20.82
CA ARG A 8 -10.85 -0.98 -20.59
C ARG A 8 -9.59 -0.17 -20.24
N ALA A 9 -9.29 0.92 -20.95
CA ALA A 9 -8.07 1.71 -20.78
C ALA A 9 -7.81 2.16 -19.33
N GLY A 10 -8.83 2.66 -18.62
CA GLY A 10 -8.68 3.06 -17.21
C GLY A 10 -8.34 1.92 -16.25
N ARG A 11 -8.65 0.67 -16.61
CA ARG A 11 -8.29 -0.53 -15.83
C ARG A 11 -6.86 -1.01 -16.11
N TRP A 12 -6.31 -0.67 -17.28
CA TRP A 12 -4.96 -1.05 -17.69
C TRP A 12 -3.91 0.03 -17.41
N ALA A 13 -4.32 1.28 -17.15
CA ALA A 13 -3.41 2.39 -16.90
C ALA A 13 -2.28 2.09 -15.88
N PRO A 14 -2.54 1.47 -14.71
CA PRO A 14 -1.48 1.14 -13.76
C PRO A 14 -0.47 0.12 -14.33
N PHE A 15 -0.95 -0.85 -15.12
CA PHE A 15 -0.11 -1.85 -15.78
C PHE A 15 0.75 -1.23 -16.88
N LEU A 16 0.17 -0.34 -17.69
CA LEU A 16 0.92 0.37 -18.74
C LEU A 16 1.99 1.27 -18.13
N ALA A 17 1.68 1.96 -17.03
CA ALA A 17 2.66 2.75 -16.28
C ALA A 17 3.80 1.86 -15.74
N LEU A 18 3.48 0.70 -15.17
CA LEU A 18 4.49 -0.24 -14.67
C LEU A 18 5.42 -0.72 -15.78
N VAL A 19 4.86 -1.16 -16.91
CA VAL A 19 5.63 -1.61 -18.08
C VAL A 19 6.51 -0.48 -18.61
N ALA A 20 5.98 0.73 -18.73
CA ALA A 20 6.75 1.89 -19.17
C ALA A 20 7.93 2.18 -18.24
N VAL A 21 7.71 2.20 -16.92
CA VAL A 21 8.78 2.40 -15.94
C VAL A 21 9.83 1.30 -16.07
N TRP A 22 9.43 0.04 -16.17
CA TRP A 22 10.37 -1.09 -16.24
C TRP A 22 11.20 -1.08 -17.53
N VAL A 23 10.59 -0.78 -18.68
CA VAL A 23 11.30 -0.67 -19.96
C VAL A 23 12.33 0.46 -19.90
N VAL A 24 11.92 1.66 -19.44
CA VAL A 24 12.82 2.82 -19.38
C VAL A 24 13.95 2.56 -18.37
N MET A 25 13.63 2.13 -17.14
CA MET A 25 14.65 1.90 -16.13
C MET A 25 15.60 0.75 -16.50
N SER A 26 15.12 -0.31 -17.15
CA SER A 26 15.97 -1.39 -17.66
C SER A 26 16.88 -0.94 -18.79
N ALA A 27 16.44 0.00 -19.63
CA ALA A 27 17.28 0.56 -20.69
C ALA A 27 18.36 1.50 -20.13
N LEU A 28 18.04 2.23 -19.04
CA LEU A 28 18.97 3.17 -18.42
C LEU A 28 19.97 2.49 -17.47
N ASN A 29 19.61 1.37 -16.84
CA ASN A 29 20.50 0.65 -15.94
C ASN A 29 20.32 -0.88 -16.06
N PRO A 30 21.37 -1.62 -16.50
CA PRO A 30 21.28 -3.07 -16.68
C PRO A 30 21.07 -3.83 -15.36
N ARG A 31 21.38 -3.23 -14.20
CA ARG A 31 21.16 -3.84 -12.88
C ARG A 31 19.71 -3.75 -12.42
N PHE A 32 18.86 -2.97 -13.11
CA PHE A 32 17.48 -2.74 -12.68
C PHE A 32 16.67 -4.05 -12.59
N LEU A 33 16.76 -4.92 -13.58
CA LEU A 33 16.08 -6.23 -13.59
C LEU A 33 16.88 -7.35 -12.91
N SER A 34 18.00 -7.04 -12.24
CA SER A 34 18.75 -8.05 -11.49
C SER A 34 17.93 -8.63 -10.34
N ALA A 35 18.14 -9.91 -10.03
CA ALA A 35 17.44 -10.60 -8.94
C ALA A 35 17.60 -9.88 -7.59
N VAL A 36 18.81 -9.38 -7.30
CA VAL A 36 19.12 -8.60 -6.10
C VAL A 36 18.29 -7.33 -6.05
N ASN A 37 18.24 -6.56 -7.15
CA ASN A 37 17.49 -5.31 -7.17
C ASN A 37 15.98 -5.55 -7.07
N LEU A 38 15.44 -6.50 -7.82
CA LEU A 38 14.01 -6.82 -7.76
C LEU A 38 13.60 -7.30 -6.36
N THR A 39 14.45 -8.08 -5.68
CA THR A 39 14.21 -8.50 -4.30
C THR A 39 14.21 -7.32 -3.33
N ASN A 40 15.19 -6.42 -3.43
CA ASN A 40 15.25 -5.21 -2.61
C ASN A 40 14.09 -4.24 -2.89
N LEU A 41 13.69 -4.12 -4.15
CA LEU A 41 12.52 -3.35 -4.59
C LEU A 41 11.24 -3.93 -3.96
N MET A 42 11.05 -5.25 -3.95
CA MET A 42 9.89 -5.85 -3.30
C MET A 42 9.86 -5.59 -1.80
N LEU A 43 11.01 -5.67 -1.11
CA LEU A 43 11.11 -5.30 0.31
C LEU A 43 10.75 -3.82 0.56
N GLN A 44 11.16 -2.91 -0.34
CA GLN A 44 10.78 -1.50 -0.25
C GLN A 44 9.27 -1.30 -0.47
N ILE A 45 8.71 -2.00 -1.46
CA ILE A 45 7.29 -1.94 -1.81
C ILE A 45 6.42 -2.51 -0.69
N VAL A 46 6.84 -3.56 0.01
CA VAL A 46 6.07 -4.14 1.11
C VAL A 46 5.75 -3.10 2.19
N ALA A 47 6.74 -2.29 2.59
CA ALA A 47 6.55 -1.26 3.60
C ALA A 47 5.59 -0.17 3.12
N VAL A 48 5.88 0.46 1.97
CA VAL A 48 5.05 1.53 1.39
C VAL A 48 3.66 1.03 1.00
N GLY A 49 3.58 -0.17 0.45
CA GLY A 49 2.35 -0.84 0.04
C GLY A 49 1.43 -1.14 1.22
N THR A 50 1.99 -1.53 2.37
CA THR A 50 1.22 -1.73 3.62
C THR A 50 0.56 -0.42 4.07
N ILE A 51 1.29 0.70 4.04
CA ILE A 51 0.74 2.03 4.33
C ILE A 51 -0.32 2.41 3.29
N ALA A 52 -0.05 2.14 2.00
CA ALA A 52 -0.97 2.43 0.90
C ALA A 52 -2.29 1.65 1.01
N VAL A 53 -2.32 0.45 1.60
CA VAL A 53 -3.59 -0.25 1.90
C VAL A 53 -4.45 0.60 2.85
N GLY A 54 -3.85 1.19 3.88
CA GLY A 54 -4.54 2.12 4.79
C GLY A 54 -5.08 3.33 4.05
N VAL A 55 -4.26 3.94 3.18
CA VAL A 55 -4.68 5.08 2.35
C VAL A 55 -5.84 4.70 1.42
N VAL A 56 -5.83 3.51 0.82
CA VAL A 56 -6.95 3.02 -0.01
C VAL A 56 -8.24 3.01 0.78
N LEU A 57 -8.24 2.57 2.04
CA LEU A 57 -9.43 2.53 2.88
C LEU A 57 -9.99 3.94 3.14
N VAL A 58 -9.12 4.90 3.45
CA VAL A 58 -9.50 6.31 3.70
C VAL A 58 -10.06 6.96 2.43
N LEU A 59 -9.35 6.82 1.31
CA LEU A 59 -9.80 7.35 0.03
C LEU A 59 -11.12 6.74 -0.40
N LEU A 60 -11.36 5.44 -0.12
CA LEU A 60 -12.58 4.76 -0.51
C LEU A 60 -13.84 5.36 0.12
N ILE A 61 -13.75 5.85 1.36
CA ILE A 61 -14.85 6.54 2.04
C ILE A 61 -14.95 8.03 1.69
N GLY A 62 -14.11 8.53 0.78
CA GLY A 62 -14.10 9.92 0.33
C GLY A 62 -13.40 10.88 1.30
N GLU A 63 -12.59 10.36 2.21
CA GLU A 63 -11.77 11.17 3.14
C GLU A 63 -10.31 11.21 2.66
N ILE A 64 -9.50 12.09 3.24
CA ILE A 64 -8.06 12.18 2.97
C ILE A 64 -7.29 12.10 4.28
N ASP A 65 -6.23 11.29 4.31
CA ASP A 65 -5.30 11.20 5.44
C ASP A 65 -3.87 11.56 5.02
N LEU A 66 -3.45 12.77 5.38
CA LEU A 66 -2.11 13.31 5.17
C LEU A 66 -1.15 12.98 6.33
N SER A 67 -1.60 12.29 7.37
CA SER A 67 -0.77 11.98 8.54
C SER A 67 -0.09 10.62 8.46
N VAL A 68 -0.50 9.75 7.51
CA VAL A 68 -0.07 8.34 7.44
C VAL A 68 1.45 8.14 7.43
N GLY A 69 2.21 9.08 6.85
CA GLY A 69 3.66 9.09 6.93
C GLY A 69 4.11 9.26 8.37
N ALA A 70 3.79 10.38 9.00
CA ALA A 70 4.21 10.68 10.37
C ALA A 70 3.73 9.64 11.39
N VAL A 71 2.51 9.11 11.24
CA VAL A 71 1.99 8.03 12.09
C VAL A 71 2.82 6.74 11.93
N SER A 72 3.23 6.39 10.72
CA SER A 72 4.11 5.24 10.49
C SER A 72 5.47 5.40 11.19
N GLY A 73 6.06 6.60 11.11
CA GLY A 73 7.31 6.94 11.77
C GLY A 73 7.20 6.88 13.28
N LEU A 74 6.17 7.53 13.85
CA LEU A 74 5.90 7.55 15.29
C LEU A 74 5.75 6.13 15.86
N GLY A 75 4.91 5.29 15.25
CA GLY A 75 4.70 3.93 15.75
C GLY A 75 5.95 3.05 15.62
N ALA A 76 6.74 3.23 14.56
CA ALA A 76 8.03 2.56 14.41
C ALA A 76 9.03 3.02 15.48
N ALA A 77 9.09 4.31 15.79
CA ALA A 77 9.96 4.85 16.82
C ALA A 77 9.58 4.38 18.21
N VAL A 78 8.30 4.37 18.56
CA VAL A 78 7.82 3.80 19.83
C VAL A 78 8.23 2.33 19.93
N THR A 79 8.02 1.55 18.86
CA THR A 79 8.43 0.14 18.82
C THR A 79 9.94 -0.02 19.03
N ALA A 80 10.75 0.75 18.30
CA ALA A 80 12.21 0.67 18.37
C ALA A 80 12.75 1.13 19.74
N VAL A 81 12.22 2.21 20.31
CA VAL A 81 12.65 2.71 21.62
C VAL A 81 12.32 1.72 22.73
N LEU A 82 11.10 1.15 22.74
CA LEU A 82 10.72 0.16 23.74
C LEU A 82 11.58 -1.10 23.64
N ALA A 83 11.79 -1.62 22.43
CA ALA A 83 12.58 -2.84 22.24
C ALA A 83 14.08 -2.63 22.52
N ILE A 84 14.67 -1.57 21.97
CA ILE A 84 16.13 -1.36 22.00
C ILE A 84 16.58 -0.60 23.25
N LYS A 85 15.99 0.58 23.52
CA LYS A 85 16.45 1.44 24.63
C LYS A 85 15.91 0.94 25.98
N GLN A 86 14.71 0.37 26.01
CA GLN A 86 14.08 -0.09 27.25
C GLN A 86 14.12 -1.62 27.43
N GLY A 87 14.59 -2.37 26.44
CA GLY A 87 14.76 -3.83 26.52
C GLY A 87 13.45 -4.63 26.60
N TRP A 88 12.32 -4.05 26.17
CA TRP A 88 11.04 -4.75 26.20
C TRP A 88 11.02 -5.89 25.16
N PRO A 89 10.24 -6.97 25.41
CA PRO A 89 10.06 -8.01 24.41
C PRO A 89 9.54 -7.44 23.08
N ALA A 90 10.16 -7.83 21.96
CA ALA A 90 9.86 -7.26 20.64
C ALA A 90 8.37 -7.34 20.27
N LEU A 91 7.70 -8.46 20.59
CA LEU A 91 6.26 -8.60 20.33
C LEU A 91 5.42 -7.58 21.12
N LEU A 92 5.76 -7.34 22.38
CA LEU A 92 5.08 -6.35 23.22
C LEU A 92 5.32 -4.95 22.67
N ALA A 93 6.56 -4.61 22.30
CA ALA A 93 6.90 -3.34 21.69
C ALA A 93 6.10 -3.09 20.37
N ILE A 94 5.98 -4.11 19.51
CA ILE A 94 5.16 -4.04 18.29
C ILE A 94 3.69 -3.80 18.63
N CYS A 95 3.13 -4.54 19.61
CA CYS A 95 1.75 -4.37 20.02
C CYS A 95 1.48 -2.95 20.55
N ILE A 96 2.40 -2.37 21.32
CA ILE A 96 2.28 -0.98 21.80
C ILE A 96 2.39 0.01 20.64
N GLY A 97 3.33 -0.17 19.70
CA GLY A 97 3.40 0.66 18.49
C GLY A 97 2.10 0.64 17.70
N LEU A 98 1.55 -0.54 17.43
CA LEU A 98 0.27 -0.69 16.72
C LEU A 98 -0.90 -0.05 17.51
N LEU A 99 -0.90 -0.17 18.84
CA LEU A 99 -1.89 0.47 19.71
C LEU A 99 -1.81 2.00 19.63
N VAL A 100 -0.61 2.58 19.59
CA VAL A 100 -0.41 4.03 19.36
C VAL A 100 -1.05 4.43 18.03
N GLY A 101 -0.83 3.66 16.97
CA GLY A 101 -1.50 3.87 15.67
C GLY A 101 -3.03 3.81 15.80
N ALA A 102 -3.57 2.82 16.50
CA ALA A 102 -5.01 2.70 16.72
C ALA A 102 -5.60 3.91 17.47
N VAL A 103 -4.91 4.37 18.51
CA VAL A 103 -5.32 5.56 19.29
C VAL A 103 -5.30 6.80 18.40
N VAL A 104 -4.24 7.02 17.64
CA VAL A 104 -4.14 8.17 16.71
C VAL A 104 -5.27 8.15 15.68
N GLY A 105 -5.52 6.99 15.05
CA GLY A 105 -6.59 6.86 14.07
C GLY A 105 -7.99 7.04 14.67
N LEU A 106 -8.20 6.58 15.90
CA LEU A 106 -9.45 6.84 16.63
C LEU A 106 -9.61 8.34 16.91
N LEU A 107 -8.55 9.04 17.34
CA LEU A 107 -8.58 10.48 17.58
C LEU A 107 -8.90 11.25 16.29
N HIS A 108 -8.26 10.92 15.16
CA HIS A 108 -8.60 11.51 13.87
C HIS A 108 -10.07 11.25 13.50
N GLY A 109 -10.52 10.01 13.64
CA GLY A 109 -11.90 9.62 13.38
C GLY A 109 -12.90 10.38 14.25
N LEU A 110 -12.60 10.59 15.54
CA LEU A 110 -13.44 11.34 16.47
C LEU A 110 -13.50 12.82 16.10
N MET A 111 -12.38 13.45 15.74
CA MET A 111 -12.37 14.84 15.28
C MET A 111 -13.20 15.03 14.01
N VAL A 112 -13.08 14.12 13.06
CA VAL A 112 -13.85 14.18 11.80
C VAL A 112 -15.34 13.94 12.04
N THR A 113 -15.70 13.03 12.95
CA THR A 113 -17.10 12.59 13.08
C THR A 113 -17.90 13.26 14.18
N ARG A 114 -17.27 13.60 15.31
CA ARG A 114 -17.93 14.23 16.46
C ARG A 114 -17.79 15.75 16.43
N VAL A 115 -16.59 16.25 16.11
CA VAL A 115 -16.34 17.69 16.04
C VAL A 115 -16.73 18.25 14.67
N GLY A 116 -16.67 17.43 13.62
CA GLY A 116 -17.07 17.82 12.26
C GLY A 116 -15.98 18.57 11.50
N VAL A 117 -14.73 18.50 11.97
CA VAL A 117 -13.59 19.10 11.27
C VAL A 117 -13.30 18.32 9.98
N PRO A 118 -13.07 18.97 8.82
CA PRO A 118 -12.70 18.27 7.60
C PRO A 118 -11.46 17.39 7.79
N SER A 119 -11.48 16.18 7.23
CA SER A 119 -10.40 15.18 7.41
C SER A 119 -9.03 15.67 6.96
N PHE A 120 -8.97 16.45 5.87
CA PHE A 120 -7.70 17.02 5.41
C PHE A 120 -7.08 17.96 6.45
N VAL A 121 -7.88 18.75 7.19
CA VAL A 121 -7.38 19.65 8.24
C VAL A 121 -6.89 18.86 9.44
N VAL A 122 -7.69 17.88 9.90
CA VAL A 122 -7.35 17.01 11.02
C VAL A 122 -6.03 16.29 10.76
N THR A 123 -5.85 15.75 9.56
CA THR A 123 -4.70 14.93 9.21
C THR A 123 -3.48 15.76 8.80
N LEU A 124 -3.66 16.99 8.30
CA LEU A 124 -2.57 17.95 8.15
C LEU A 124 -2.04 18.43 9.51
N ALA A 125 -2.92 18.73 10.46
CA ALA A 125 -2.52 19.00 11.84
C ALA A 125 -1.85 17.78 12.48
N GLY A 126 -2.39 16.58 12.22
CA GLY A 126 -1.82 15.30 12.63
C GLY A 126 -0.42 15.06 12.07
N LEU A 127 -0.16 15.39 10.80
CA LEU A 127 1.17 15.27 10.18
C LEU A 127 2.23 15.99 11.03
N LEU A 128 2.00 17.26 11.37
CA LEU A 128 2.92 18.06 12.19
C LEU A 128 3.01 17.55 13.63
N THR A 129 1.86 17.21 14.22
CA THR A 129 1.77 16.76 15.62
C THR A 129 2.52 15.45 15.84
N TRP A 130 2.28 14.46 14.98
CA TRP A 130 2.89 13.13 15.13
C TRP A 130 4.34 13.11 14.68
N GLN A 131 4.73 13.99 13.76
CA GLN A 131 6.14 14.21 13.44
C GLN A 131 6.87 14.85 14.64
N GLY A 132 6.26 15.81 15.33
CA GLY A 132 6.81 16.35 16.59
C GLY A 132 6.91 15.28 17.68
N ALA A 133 5.87 14.45 17.85
CA ALA A 133 5.87 13.35 18.81
C ALA A 133 6.96 12.31 18.50
N LEU A 134 7.20 12.00 17.22
CA LEU A 134 8.31 11.14 16.79
C LEU A 134 9.66 11.68 17.29
N LEU A 135 9.91 12.99 17.16
CA LEU A 135 11.15 13.60 17.64
C LEU A 135 11.29 13.49 19.16
N LEU A 136 10.22 13.70 19.91
CA LEU A 136 10.22 13.53 21.36
C LEU A 136 10.51 12.08 21.78
N VAL A 137 9.95 11.09 21.06
CA VAL A 137 10.18 9.67 21.33
C VAL A 137 11.63 9.27 21.04
N LEU A 138 12.22 9.77 19.96
CA LEU A 138 13.62 9.50 19.63
C LEU A 138 14.60 10.14 20.62
N GLY A 139 14.22 11.29 21.19
CA GLY A 139 15.03 12.07 22.12
C GLY A 139 16.30 12.62 21.46
N ASP A 140 17.28 12.98 22.27
CA ASP A 140 18.49 13.70 21.83
C ASP A 140 19.33 12.95 20.79
N THR A 141 19.26 11.61 20.78
CA THR A 141 20.01 10.82 19.79
C THR A 141 19.44 10.95 18.38
N GLY A 142 18.15 11.30 18.24
CA GLY A 142 17.47 11.44 16.95
C GLY A 142 17.43 10.17 16.08
N THR A 143 17.95 9.05 16.58
CA THR A 143 18.02 7.77 15.89
C THR A 143 18.08 6.61 16.89
N VAL A 144 17.58 5.45 16.46
CA VAL A 144 17.65 4.16 17.13
C VAL A 144 18.01 3.11 16.08
N ASN A 145 19.11 2.40 16.29
CA ASN A 145 19.56 1.33 15.41
C ASN A 145 18.97 -0.02 15.86
N LEU A 146 18.51 -0.83 14.90
CA LEU A 146 17.90 -2.15 15.12
C LEU A 146 18.90 -3.29 14.79
N THR A 147 20.18 -2.98 14.67
CA THR A 147 21.25 -3.94 14.35
C THR A 147 21.43 -5.03 15.39
N ASP A 148 20.98 -4.79 16.62
CA ASP A 148 21.24 -5.67 17.76
C ASP A 148 20.01 -6.54 18.13
N ASP A 149 18.79 -6.11 17.77
CA ASP A 149 17.55 -6.88 18.02
C ASP A 149 17.27 -7.91 16.90
N SER A 150 17.38 -9.20 17.26
CA SER A 150 17.18 -10.31 16.33
C SER A 150 15.75 -10.43 15.82
N HIS A 151 14.74 -10.06 16.61
CA HIS A 151 13.34 -10.27 16.29
C HIS A 151 12.79 -9.19 15.36
N LEU A 152 13.07 -7.91 15.65
CA LEU A 152 12.64 -6.82 14.77
C LEU A 152 13.37 -6.87 13.43
N ARG A 153 14.67 -7.19 13.42
CA ARG A 153 15.44 -7.41 12.18
C ARG A 153 14.93 -8.60 11.37
N ALA A 154 14.48 -9.66 12.02
CA ALA A 154 13.98 -10.85 11.34
C ALA A 154 12.73 -10.59 10.49
N ILE A 155 11.93 -9.55 10.78
CA ILE A 155 10.68 -9.30 10.02
C ILE A 155 10.97 -9.08 8.52
N ALA A 156 11.90 -8.18 8.18
CA ALA A 156 12.32 -7.93 6.80
C ALA A 156 13.54 -8.76 6.38
N GLY A 157 14.36 -9.22 7.34
CA GLY A 157 15.58 -9.96 7.08
C GLY A 157 15.41 -11.48 6.89
N THR A 158 14.24 -12.05 7.18
CA THR A 158 14.01 -13.50 7.02
C THR A 158 13.62 -13.84 5.59
N PHE A 159 14.33 -14.82 5.02
CA PHE A 159 14.03 -15.41 3.72
C PHE A 159 13.64 -16.87 3.88
N LEU A 160 12.54 -17.26 3.24
CA LEU A 160 12.07 -18.63 3.24
C LEU A 160 12.97 -19.50 2.34
N PRO A 161 13.17 -20.78 2.71
CA PRO A 161 13.91 -21.72 1.88
C PRO A 161 13.33 -21.82 0.45
N PRO A 162 14.14 -22.05 -0.59
CA PRO A 162 13.67 -22.05 -1.98
C PRO A 162 12.48 -22.98 -2.27
N ALA A 163 12.43 -24.14 -1.59
CA ALA A 163 11.33 -25.10 -1.70
C ALA A 163 9.98 -24.50 -1.29
N PHE A 164 9.95 -23.69 -0.23
CA PHE A 164 8.72 -23.02 0.23
C PHE A 164 8.19 -22.04 -0.82
N GLY A 165 9.07 -21.35 -1.55
CA GLY A 165 8.67 -20.49 -2.66
C GLY A 165 7.92 -21.25 -3.74
N TRP A 166 8.41 -22.43 -4.12
CA TRP A 166 7.75 -23.28 -5.12
C TRP A 166 6.41 -23.82 -4.64
N VAL A 167 6.30 -24.20 -3.36
CA VAL A 167 5.02 -24.58 -2.75
C VAL A 167 4.00 -23.43 -2.83
N LEU A 168 4.42 -22.20 -2.56
CA LEU A 168 3.56 -21.02 -2.68
C LEU A 168 3.08 -20.78 -4.13
N ALA A 169 4.00 -20.84 -5.10
CA ALA A 169 3.65 -20.70 -6.53
C ALA A 169 2.70 -21.80 -7.00
N PHE A 170 2.92 -23.05 -6.56
CA PHE A 170 2.02 -24.16 -6.83
C PHE A 170 0.63 -23.91 -6.23
N GLY A 171 0.54 -23.42 -4.99
CA GLY A 171 -0.72 -23.05 -4.35
C GLY A 171 -1.50 -21.99 -5.15
N VAL A 172 -0.83 -20.97 -5.68
CA VAL A 172 -1.44 -19.97 -6.57
C VAL A 172 -1.97 -20.61 -7.86
N ALA A 173 -1.18 -21.50 -8.47
CA ALA A 173 -1.59 -22.22 -9.68
C ALA A 173 -2.80 -23.14 -9.44
N VAL A 174 -2.84 -23.86 -8.32
CA VAL A 174 -3.99 -24.68 -7.93
C VAL A 174 -5.23 -23.81 -7.71
N ALA A 175 -5.10 -22.70 -6.98
CA ALA A 175 -6.21 -21.77 -6.77
C ALA A 175 -6.73 -21.20 -8.10
N ALA A 176 -5.83 -20.85 -9.02
CA ALA A 176 -6.16 -20.41 -10.37
C ALA A 176 -6.98 -21.46 -11.14
N VAL A 177 -6.56 -22.72 -11.11
CA VAL A 177 -7.26 -23.85 -11.75
C VAL A 177 -8.63 -24.10 -11.12
N VAL A 178 -8.73 -24.10 -9.79
CA VAL A 178 -10.00 -24.29 -9.06
C VAL A 178 -11.00 -23.18 -9.39
N VAL A 179 -10.56 -21.92 -9.42
CA VAL A 179 -11.44 -20.80 -9.77
C VAL A 179 -11.84 -20.84 -11.25
N ALA A 180 -10.93 -21.24 -12.14
CA ALA A 180 -11.27 -21.44 -13.55
C ALA A 180 -12.31 -22.58 -13.74
N GLY A 181 -12.12 -23.71 -13.04
CA GLY A 181 -13.00 -24.87 -13.11
C GLY A 181 -14.40 -24.62 -12.53
N THR A 182 -14.49 -23.93 -11.39
CA THR A 182 -15.79 -23.53 -10.80
C THR A 182 -16.56 -22.56 -11.69
N ARG A 183 -15.87 -21.64 -12.38
CA ARG A 183 -16.49 -20.72 -13.36
C ARG A 183 -16.89 -21.41 -14.65
N SER A 184 -16.15 -22.42 -15.10
CA SER A 184 -16.50 -23.25 -16.26
C SER A 184 -17.74 -24.09 -15.98
N ARG A 185 -17.89 -24.63 -14.76
CA ARG A 185 -19.06 -25.40 -14.31
C ARG A 185 -20.35 -24.57 -14.23
N GLN A 186 -20.27 -23.26 -14.05
CA GLN A 186 -21.44 -22.36 -14.07
C GLN A 186 -22.02 -22.09 -15.49
N GLY A 187 -21.81 -23.01 -16.45
CA GLY A 187 -22.54 -23.02 -17.73
C GLY A 187 -22.15 -21.94 -18.74
N SER A 188 -21.01 -21.26 -18.56
CA SER A 188 -20.58 -20.20 -19.48
C SER A 188 -19.70 -20.76 -20.62
N THR A 189 -20.32 -21.53 -21.51
CA THR A 189 -19.73 -21.96 -22.79
C THR A 189 -19.36 -20.72 -23.62
N GLY A 190 -18.06 -20.49 -23.83
CA GLY A 190 -17.53 -19.35 -24.60
C GLY A 190 -16.60 -18.38 -23.86
N ARG A 191 -16.21 -18.67 -22.60
CA ARG A 191 -15.47 -17.73 -21.75
C ARG A 191 -14.05 -18.19 -21.34
N MET A 192 -13.29 -18.82 -22.24
CA MET A 192 -11.86 -19.15 -22.02
C MET A 192 -11.02 -17.91 -21.66
N TRP A 193 -11.37 -16.74 -22.19
CA TRP A 193 -10.81 -15.44 -21.81
C TRP A 193 -11.14 -14.98 -20.36
N LEU A 194 -11.90 -15.74 -19.56
CA LEU A 194 -12.05 -15.46 -18.13
C LEU A 194 -11.00 -16.20 -17.27
N ALA A 195 -10.29 -17.17 -17.84
CA ALA A 195 -9.23 -17.92 -17.16
C ALA A 195 -7.85 -17.25 -17.28
N TRP A 196 -7.61 -16.40 -18.29
CA TRP A 196 -6.29 -15.78 -18.51
C TRP A 196 -5.77 -14.93 -17.33
N PRO A 197 -6.58 -14.22 -16.51
CA PRO A 197 -6.04 -13.47 -15.37
C PRO A 197 -5.42 -14.41 -14.32
N TRP A 198 -6.01 -15.59 -14.15
CA TRP A 198 -5.54 -16.62 -13.22
C TRP A 198 -4.28 -17.31 -13.75
N ALA A 199 -4.21 -17.57 -15.05
CA ALA A 199 -3.00 -18.05 -15.70
C ALA A 199 -1.85 -17.02 -15.59
N ALA A 200 -2.13 -15.73 -15.88
CA ALA A 200 -1.16 -14.65 -15.75
C ALA A 200 -0.67 -14.48 -14.30
N ALA A 201 -1.57 -14.60 -13.31
CA ALA A 201 -1.18 -14.57 -11.90
C ALA A 201 -0.28 -15.76 -11.52
N SER A 202 -0.55 -16.95 -12.07
CA SER A 202 0.26 -18.14 -11.82
C SER A 202 1.66 -18.01 -12.43
N VAL A 203 1.75 -17.52 -13.68
CA VAL A 203 3.03 -17.21 -14.33
C VAL A 203 3.79 -16.14 -13.56
N GLY A 204 3.11 -15.07 -13.15
CA GLY A 204 3.72 -14.01 -12.33
C GLY A 204 4.27 -14.53 -11.00
N ALA A 205 3.55 -15.44 -10.32
CA ALA A 205 4.01 -16.06 -9.08
C ALA A 205 5.26 -16.94 -9.31
N VAL A 206 5.27 -17.72 -10.39
CA VAL A 206 6.44 -18.54 -10.78
C VAL A 206 7.65 -17.66 -11.05
N VAL A 207 7.48 -16.59 -11.86
CA VAL A 207 8.56 -15.64 -12.17
C VAL A 207 9.07 -14.96 -10.90
N ALA A 208 8.18 -14.50 -10.02
CA ALA A 208 8.57 -13.89 -8.75
C ALA A 208 9.40 -14.85 -7.89
N VAL A 209 8.97 -16.10 -7.75
CA VAL A 209 9.70 -17.13 -7.00
C VAL A 209 11.06 -17.43 -7.63
N MET A 210 11.16 -17.52 -8.96
CA MET A 210 12.45 -17.67 -9.65
C MET A 210 13.40 -16.51 -9.33
N VAL A 211 12.91 -15.27 -9.42
CA VAL A 211 13.70 -14.06 -9.13
C VAL A 211 14.17 -14.05 -7.69
N PHE A 212 13.29 -14.33 -6.73
CA PHE A 212 13.63 -14.34 -5.31
C PHE A 212 14.63 -15.45 -4.96
N ASN A 213 14.43 -16.65 -5.48
CA ASN A 213 15.33 -17.78 -5.26
C ASN A 213 16.71 -17.59 -5.91
N ALA A 214 16.82 -16.74 -6.93
CA ALA A 214 18.10 -16.37 -7.54
C ALA A 214 18.93 -15.37 -6.69
N ASP A 215 18.33 -14.73 -5.67
CA ASP A 215 19.02 -13.86 -4.72
C ASP A 215 19.21 -14.56 -3.35
N ARG A 216 18.13 -14.64 -2.56
CA ARG A 216 18.18 -15.10 -1.15
C ARG A 216 17.03 -16.03 -0.75
N GLY A 217 16.09 -16.30 -1.66
CA GLY A 217 14.83 -16.98 -1.36
C GLY A 217 13.66 -16.01 -1.26
N VAL A 218 12.46 -16.51 -0.92
CA VAL A 218 11.26 -15.66 -0.84
C VAL A 218 11.25 -14.85 0.46
N PRO A 219 11.23 -13.51 0.42
CA PRO A 219 11.25 -12.72 1.64
C PRO A 219 9.96 -12.91 2.45
N LEU A 220 10.09 -13.15 3.76
CA LEU A 220 8.94 -13.30 4.66
C LEU A 220 8.03 -12.06 4.63
N ALA A 221 8.62 -10.87 4.57
CA ALA A 221 7.88 -9.61 4.46
C ALA A 221 6.96 -9.56 3.23
N VAL A 222 7.39 -10.12 2.08
CA VAL A 222 6.55 -10.21 0.88
C VAL A 222 5.36 -11.13 1.12
N VAL A 223 5.57 -12.28 1.78
CA VAL A 223 4.48 -13.20 2.12
C VAL A 223 3.49 -12.54 3.08
N LEU A 224 3.97 -11.88 4.13
CA LEU A 224 3.12 -11.14 5.08
C LEU A 224 2.29 -10.07 4.37
N PHE A 225 2.89 -9.34 3.43
CA PHE A 225 2.18 -8.35 2.65
C PHE A 225 1.12 -8.96 1.71
N LEU A 226 1.42 -10.07 1.05
CA LEU A 226 0.43 -10.78 0.22
C LEU A 226 -0.74 -11.32 1.06
N VAL A 227 -0.47 -11.83 2.27
CA VAL A 227 -1.51 -12.25 3.23
C VAL A 227 -2.35 -11.03 3.67
N LEU A 228 -1.73 -9.89 3.93
CA LEU A 228 -2.43 -8.64 4.21
C LEU A 228 -3.33 -8.21 3.04
N LEU A 229 -2.84 -8.25 1.80
CA LEU A 229 -3.64 -7.91 0.62
C LEU A 229 -4.83 -8.86 0.44
N ALA A 230 -4.61 -10.17 0.61
CA ALA A 230 -5.66 -11.18 0.50
C ALA A 230 -6.73 -11.02 1.59
N SER A 231 -6.31 -10.85 2.85
CA SER A 231 -7.22 -10.63 3.97
C SER A 231 -7.98 -9.30 3.83
N GLY A 232 -7.29 -8.23 3.42
CA GLY A 232 -7.91 -6.94 3.11
C GLY A 232 -8.93 -7.03 1.98
N ASP A 233 -8.64 -7.74 0.89
CA ASP A 233 -9.59 -7.96 -0.21
C ASP A 233 -10.83 -8.73 0.26
N ILE A 234 -10.65 -9.78 1.09
CA ILE A 234 -11.76 -10.51 1.70
C ILE A 234 -12.60 -9.59 2.58
N VAL A 235 -11.98 -8.79 3.44
CA VAL A 235 -12.68 -7.83 4.30
C VAL A 235 -13.48 -6.86 3.43
N MET A 236 -12.86 -6.30 2.39
CA MET A 236 -13.49 -5.29 1.55
C MET A 236 -14.62 -5.84 0.67
N ARG A 237 -14.53 -7.09 0.19
CA ARG A 237 -15.55 -7.68 -0.68
C ARG A 237 -16.65 -8.41 0.07
N ARG A 238 -16.33 -9.07 1.18
CA ARG A 238 -17.25 -10.02 1.84
C ARG A 238 -17.88 -9.47 3.11
N THR A 239 -17.28 -8.48 3.78
CA THR A 239 -17.81 -7.97 5.05
C THR A 239 -18.73 -6.75 4.89
N ARG A 240 -19.44 -6.41 5.97
CA ARG A 240 -20.28 -5.20 6.04
C ARG A 240 -19.44 -3.92 5.97
N LEU A 241 -18.25 -3.92 6.58
CA LEU A 241 -17.35 -2.76 6.60
C LEU A 241 -17.03 -2.31 5.17
N GLY A 242 -16.63 -3.23 4.30
CA GLY A 242 -16.31 -2.91 2.91
C GLY A 242 -17.50 -2.39 2.12
N ARG A 243 -18.67 -3.05 2.22
CA ARG A 243 -19.90 -2.59 1.55
C ARG A 243 -20.33 -1.20 2.02
N HIS A 244 -20.25 -0.94 3.33
CA HIS A 244 -20.58 0.38 3.89
C HIS A 244 -19.56 1.44 3.48
N ALA A 245 -18.27 1.12 3.45
CA ALA A 245 -17.23 2.05 3.01
C ALA A 245 -17.46 2.52 1.56
N VAL A 246 -17.74 1.59 0.64
CA VAL A 246 -18.07 1.91 -0.76
C VAL A 246 -19.34 2.77 -0.86
N ALA A 247 -20.38 2.44 -0.10
CA ALA A 247 -21.63 3.20 -0.10
C ALA A 247 -21.43 4.63 0.41
N ILE A 248 -20.67 4.80 1.50
CA ILE A 248 -20.35 6.10 2.09
C ILE A 248 -19.56 6.96 1.10
N GLY A 249 -18.50 6.42 0.50
CA GLY A 249 -17.70 7.19 -0.46
C GLY A 249 -18.42 7.51 -1.76
N SER A 250 -19.50 6.81 -2.09
CA SER A 250 -20.33 7.17 -3.26
C SER A 250 -21.32 8.28 -2.92
N ASN A 251 -22.00 8.20 -1.77
CA ASN A 251 -22.89 9.24 -1.26
C ASN A 251 -23.15 9.05 0.24
N ALA A 252 -22.43 9.79 1.08
CA ALA A 252 -22.54 9.68 2.53
C ALA A 252 -23.94 10.02 3.06
N SER A 253 -24.62 11.01 2.46
CA SER A 253 -25.97 11.41 2.87
C SER A 253 -27.01 10.35 2.55
N ALA A 254 -26.92 9.70 1.39
CA ALA A 254 -27.78 8.58 1.02
C ALA A 254 -27.49 7.33 1.88
N ALA A 255 -26.21 7.05 2.16
CA ALA A 255 -25.81 5.97 3.05
C ALA A 255 -26.40 6.14 4.46
N ARG A 256 -26.38 7.37 5.00
CA ARG A 256 -26.98 7.70 6.30
C ARG A 256 -28.50 7.49 6.30
N ARG A 257 -29.20 7.91 5.24
CA ARG A 257 -30.64 7.65 5.07
C ARG A 257 -30.97 6.17 4.92
N ALA A 258 -30.05 5.36 4.39
CA ALA A 258 -30.18 3.91 4.32
C ALA A 258 -29.83 3.18 5.64
N GLY A 259 -29.67 3.91 6.75
CA GLY A 259 -29.40 3.34 8.08
C GLY A 259 -27.94 2.95 8.34
N ILE A 260 -27.00 3.33 7.47
CA ILE A 260 -25.57 3.06 7.69
C ILE A 260 -25.04 4.03 8.75
N ALA A 261 -24.40 3.50 9.79
CA ALA A 261 -23.70 4.29 10.81
C ALA A 261 -22.39 4.89 10.25
N VAL A 262 -22.52 5.91 9.40
CA VAL A 262 -21.42 6.57 8.66
C VAL A 262 -20.26 6.94 9.58
N ASP A 263 -20.58 7.51 10.73
CA ASP A 263 -19.59 8.03 11.67
C ASP A 263 -18.79 6.88 12.31
N ARG A 264 -19.43 5.76 12.62
CA ARG A 264 -18.74 4.55 13.11
C ARG A 264 -17.80 3.98 12.06
N VAL A 265 -18.24 3.93 10.80
CA VAL A 265 -17.41 3.42 9.71
C VAL A 265 -16.19 4.30 9.48
N ARG A 266 -16.35 5.63 9.49
CA ARG A 266 -15.23 6.60 9.43
C ARG A 266 -14.21 6.37 10.55
N MET A 267 -14.66 6.26 11.80
CA MET A 267 -13.76 6.01 12.94
C MET A 267 -12.98 4.70 12.78
N VAL A 268 -13.66 3.61 12.39
CA VAL A 268 -13.01 2.31 12.14
C VAL A 268 -11.99 2.41 11.00
N VAL A 269 -12.32 3.11 9.90
CA VAL A 269 -11.42 3.27 8.76
C VAL A 269 -10.16 4.06 9.12
N PHE A 270 -10.27 5.20 9.82
CA PHE A 270 -9.09 5.95 10.27
C PHE A 270 -8.23 5.15 11.25
N THR A 271 -8.85 4.40 12.16
CA THR A 271 -8.17 3.49 13.09
C THR A 271 -7.37 2.42 12.33
N LEU A 272 -8.02 1.71 11.41
CA LEU A 272 -7.37 0.67 10.60
C LEU A 272 -6.25 1.25 9.72
N ALA A 273 -6.48 2.42 9.11
CA ALA A 273 -5.48 3.09 8.28
C ALA A 273 -4.23 3.45 9.09
N SER A 274 -4.40 3.95 10.31
CA SER A 274 -3.28 4.31 11.19
C SER A 274 -2.54 3.08 11.71
N VAL A 275 -3.25 1.97 12.02
CA VAL A 275 -2.61 0.69 12.39
C VAL A 275 -1.78 0.15 11.22
N LEU A 276 -2.31 0.19 9.99
CA LEU A 276 -1.58 -0.22 8.79
C LEU A 276 -0.40 0.71 8.49
N ALA A 277 -0.54 2.01 8.75
CA ALA A 277 0.56 2.95 8.66
C ALA A 277 1.71 2.55 9.60
N VAL A 278 1.41 2.28 10.88
CA VAL A 278 2.42 1.80 11.83
C VAL A 278 3.02 0.47 11.42
N ALA A 279 2.22 -0.51 10.97
CA ALA A 279 2.73 -1.79 10.50
C ALA A 279 3.73 -1.62 9.33
N GLY A 280 3.41 -0.75 8.37
CA GLY A 280 4.31 -0.39 7.28
C GLY A 280 5.58 0.34 7.76
N GLY A 281 5.47 1.19 8.79
CA GLY A 281 6.60 1.85 9.44
C GLY A 281 7.54 0.87 10.14
N ILE A 282 7.01 -0.12 10.85
CA ILE A 282 7.80 -1.19 11.50
C ILE A 282 8.50 -2.04 10.43
N LEU A 283 7.83 -2.35 9.32
CA LEU A 283 8.44 -3.05 8.18
C LEU A 283 9.57 -2.22 7.55
N ALA A 284 9.38 -0.90 7.40
CA ALA A 284 10.42 0.00 6.92
C ALA A 284 11.62 0.05 7.86
N ALA A 285 11.37 0.17 9.17
CA ALA A 285 12.40 0.18 10.21
C ALA A 285 13.20 -1.12 10.24
N SER A 286 12.53 -2.27 10.13
CA SER A 286 13.14 -3.59 10.02
C SER A 286 14.02 -3.70 8.77
N ARG A 287 13.55 -3.21 7.62
CA ARG A 287 14.31 -3.21 6.36
C ARG A 287 15.53 -2.28 6.42
N LEU A 288 15.38 -1.09 6.99
CA LEU A 288 16.43 -0.06 7.06
C LEU A 288 17.37 -0.26 8.26
N LEU A 289 17.04 -1.19 9.16
CA LEU A 289 17.75 -1.45 10.42
C LEU A 289 17.88 -0.22 11.33
N ALA A 290 17.02 0.77 11.16
CA ALA A 290 17.02 1.98 11.97
C ALA A 290 15.67 2.71 11.92
N VAL A 291 15.40 3.50 12.96
CA VAL A 291 14.40 4.56 12.97
C VAL A 291 15.09 5.86 13.35
N ASN A 292 14.82 6.93 12.61
CA ASN A 292 15.43 8.24 12.77
C ASN A 292 14.41 9.38 12.55
N GLN A 293 14.86 10.63 12.66
CA GLN A 293 14.01 11.82 12.53
C GLN A 293 13.29 11.94 11.16
N SER A 294 13.82 11.31 10.10
CA SER A 294 13.19 11.30 8.78
C SER A 294 12.33 10.05 8.52
N SER A 295 12.19 9.17 9.50
CA SER A 295 11.35 7.98 9.36
C SER A 295 9.88 8.38 9.30
N GLY A 296 9.17 7.91 8.27
CA GLY A 296 7.79 8.31 8.02
C GLY A 296 7.66 9.77 7.58
N SER A 297 8.66 10.34 6.89
CA SER A 297 8.57 11.71 6.39
C SER A 297 7.47 11.89 5.33
N THR A 298 7.28 13.13 4.90
CA THR A 298 6.31 13.51 3.86
C THR A 298 6.48 12.69 2.56
N ASP A 299 7.69 12.24 2.24
CA ASP A 299 7.93 11.39 1.06
C ASP A 299 7.18 10.04 1.15
N VAL A 300 7.17 9.39 2.31
CA VAL A 300 6.45 8.14 2.58
C VAL A 300 4.95 8.37 2.42
N MET A 301 4.41 9.48 2.95
CA MET A 301 3.01 9.86 2.77
C MET A 301 2.68 10.01 1.28
N LEU A 302 3.47 10.80 0.55
CA LEU A 302 3.25 11.06 -0.87
C LEU A 302 3.34 9.78 -1.70
N MET A 303 4.31 8.91 -1.42
CA MET A 303 4.44 7.61 -2.10
C MET A 303 3.25 6.69 -1.81
N ALA A 304 2.74 6.66 -0.58
CA ALA A 304 1.58 5.84 -0.23
C ALA A 304 0.29 6.33 -0.91
N ILE A 305 0.07 7.66 -0.95
CA ILE A 305 -1.05 8.27 -1.69
C ILE A 305 -0.90 8.03 -3.19
N ALA A 306 0.30 8.26 -3.74
CA ALA A 306 0.58 8.00 -5.14
C ALA A 306 0.35 6.53 -5.51
N ALA A 307 0.77 5.59 -4.66
CA ALA A 307 0.51 4.17 -4.85
C ALA A 307 -0.99 3.85 -4.86
N ALA A 308 -1.77 4.38 -3.91
CA ALA A 308 -3.21 4.14 -3.89
C ALA A 308 -3.90 4.68 -5.15
N VAL A 309 -3.58 5.91 -5.56
CA VAL A 309 -4.22 6.62 -6.66
C VAL A 309 -3.78 6.11 -8.03
N ILE A 310 -2.47 5.95 -8.26
CA ILE A 310 -1.92 5.38 -9.51
C ILE A 310 -2.40 3.94 -9.68
N GLY A 311 -2.58 3.19 -8.58
CA GLY A 311 -3.19 1.87 -8.60
C GLY A 311 -4.67 1.84 -8.99
N GLY A 312 -5.34 3.00 -9.07
CA GLY A 312 -6.71 3.15 -9.53
C GLY A 312 -7.76 3.42 -8.44
N THR A 313 -7.35 3.73 -7.20
CA THR A 313 -8.29 4.18 -6.16
C THR A 313 -8.69 5.64 -6.39
N SER A 314 -9.99 5.91 -6.26
CA SER A 314 -10.58 7.23 -6.50
C SER A 314 -10.27 8.18 -5.35
N LEU A 315 -9.74 9.37 -5.67
CA LEU A 315 -9.57 10.46 -4.70
C LEU A 315 -10.90 10.99 -4.13
N PHE A 316 -12.01 10.76 -4.85
CA PHE A 316 -13.33 11.27 -4.48
C PHE A 316 -14.25 10.19 -3.87
N GLY A 317 -13.70 9.03 -3.48
CA GLY A 317 -14.49 7.96 -2.86
C GLY A 317 -15.22 7.03 -3.83
N GLY A 318 -15.81 5.98 -3.24
CA GLY A 318 -16.75 5.06 -3.88
C GLY A 318 -16.14 4.02 -4.84
N ARG A 319 -14.84 4.14 -5.17
CA ARG A 319 -14.13 3.19 -6.04
C ARG A 319 -12.68 3.00 -5.59
N GLY A 320 -12.30 1.74 -5.38
CA GLY A 320 -10.95 1.36 -5.00
C GLY A 320 -10.88 -0.15 -4.74
N SER A 321 -9.66 -0.67 -4.62
CA SER A 321 -9.40 -2.07 -4.32
C SER A 321 -8.10 -2.15 -3.52
N VAL A 322 -8.00 -3.04 -2.54
CA VAL A 322 -6.75 -3.24 -1.78
C VAL A 322 -5.58 -3.60 -2.72
N TRP A 323 -5.86 -4.28 -3.84
CA TRP A 323 -4.87 -4.57 -4.88
C TRP A 323 -4.33 -3.33 -5.62
N SER A 324 -5.01 -2.18 -5.55
CA SER A 324 -4.46 -0.92 -6.10
C SER A 324 -3.19 -0.52 -5.34
N ALA A 325 -3.14 -0.79 -4.02
CA ALA A 325 -1.95 -0.52 -3.23
C ALA A 325 -0.72 -1.27 -3.76
N LEU A 326 -0.87 -2.56 -4.13
CA LEU A 326 0.22 -3.35 -4.73
C LEU A 326 0.64 -2.81 -6.09
N LEU A 327 -0.31 -2.62 -7.01
CA LEU A 327 0.01 -2.18 -8.38
C LEU A 327 0.62 -0.79 -8.41
N GLY A 328 0.08 0.16 -7.66
CA GLY A 328 0.65 1.50 -7.64
C GLY A 328 1.94 1.61 -6.84
N SER A 329 2.13 0.82 -5.77
CA SER A 329 3.43 0.78 -5.07
C SER A 329 4.51 0.14 -5.95
N LEU A 330 4.15 -0.85 -6.79
CA LEU A 330 5.04 -1.35 -7.84
C LEU A 330 5.46 -0.24 -8.80
N VAL A 331 4.54 0.59 -9.29
CA VAL A 331 4.87 1.69 -10.21
C VAL A 331 5.78 2.73 -9.54
N VAL A 332 5.34 3.30 -8.41
CA VAL A 332 6.05 4.39 -7.74
C VAL A 332 7.36 3.90 -7.11
N GLY A 333 7.35 2.71 -6.52
CA GLY A 333 8.54 2.07 -5.96
C GLY A 333 9.58 1.73 -7.02
N SER A 334 9.15 1.19 -8.17
CA SER A 334 10.08 0.90 -9.28
C SER A 334 10.74 2.16 -9.83
N LEU A 335 9.98 3.25 -9.93
CA LEU A 335 10.51 4.54 -10.35
C LEU A 335 11.53 5.08 -9.34
N ALA A 336 11.18 5.10 -8.05
CA ALA A 336 12.06 5.57 -7.00
C ALA A 336 13.37 4.76 -6.95
N ASN A 337 13.26 3.43 -6.97
CA ASN A 337 14.40 2.51 -6.97
C ASN A 337 15.25 2.64 -8.24
N GLY A 338 14.64 2.79 -9.42
CA GLY A 338 15.37 3.01 -10.67
C GLY A 338 16.17 4.32 -10.63
N LEU A 339 15.58 5.41 -10.11
CA LEU A 339 16.28 6.68 -9.91
C LEU A 339 17.41 6.56 -8.87
N ASP A 340 17.23 5.77 -7.81
CA ASP A 340 18.30 5.47 -6.85
C ASP A 340 19.48 4.75 -7.53
N LEU A 341 19.21 3.76 -8.38
CA LEU A 341 20.25 3.05 -9.14
C LEU A 341 21.01 3.94 -10.13
N LEU A 342 20.38 5.01 -10.60
CA LEU A 342 21.00 6.03 -11.46
C LEU A 342 21.79 7.08 -10.67
N GLY A 343 21.80 7.00 -9.33
CA GLY A 343 22.45 7.99 -8.48
C GLY A 343 21.76 9.36 -8.51
N ALA A 344 20.47 9.40 -8.82
CA ALA A 344 19.72 10.66 -8.88
C ALA A 344 19.68 11.32 -7.50
N SER A 345 19.82 12.65 -7.46
CA SER A 345 19.72 13.39 -6.20
C SER A 345 18.30 13.29 -5.62
N PRO A 346 18.13 13.45 -4.28
CA PRO A 346 16.81 13.47 -3.66
C PRO A 346 15.85 14.50 -4.29
N ALA A 347 16.38 15.64 -4.74
CA ALA A 347 15.61 16.68 -5.44
C ALA A 347 15.02 16.15 -6.76
N VAL A 348 15.84 15.49 -7.59
CA VAL A 348 15.38 14.91 -8.87
C VAL A 348 14.31 13.85 -8.61
N ARG A 349 14.53 12.97 -7.63
CA ARG A 349 13.54 11.94 -7.27
C ARG A 349 12.21 12.52 -6.85
N LEU A 350 12.19 13.58 -6.04
CA LEU A 350 10.95 14.25 -5.62
C LEU A 350 10.25 14.92 -6.81
N ILE A 351 10.99 15.64 -7.66
CA ILE A 351 10.44 16.29 -8.86
C ILE A 351 9.82 15.24 -9.79
N THR A 352 10.54 14.16 -10.11
CA THR A 352 10.05 13.11 -11.00
C THR A 352 8.83 12.39 -10.41
N THR A 353 8.86 12.08 -9.11
CA THR A 353 7.71 11.43 -8.43
C THR A 353 6.47 12.33 -8.46
N GLY A 354 6.63 13.63 -8.20
CA GLY A 354 5.55 14.61 -8.27
C GLY A 354 4.98 14.75 -9.69
N LEU A 355 5.84 14.84 -10.71
CA LEU A 355 5.42 14.91 -12.11
C LEU A 355 4.66 13.65 -12.55
N VAL A 356 5.15 12.45 -12.20
CA VAL A 356 4.48 11.19 -12.55
C VAL A 356 3.11 11.10 -11.88
N LEU A 357 2.99 11.52 -10.62
CA LEU A 357 1.70 11.60 -9.93
C LEU A 357 0.75 12.58 -10.64
N ALA A 358 1.22 13.80 -10.96
CA ALA A 358 0.42 14.81 -11.64
C ALA A 358 -0.08 14.32 -13.00
N VAL A 359 0.78 13.65 -13.78
CA VAL A 359 0.40 13.05 -15.07
C VAL A 359 -0.60 11.92 -14.88
N ALA A 360 -0.37 11.01 -13.93
CA ALA A 360 -1.28 9.88 -13.69
C ALA A 360 -2.69 10.34 -13.30
N VAL A 361 -2.80 11.29 -12.37
CA VAL A 361 -4.08 11.87 -11.92
C VAL A 361 -4.70 12.75 -13.00
N GLY A 362 -3.89 13.54 -13.71
CA GLY A 362 -4.34 14.39 -14.80
C GLY A 362 -4.97 13.57 -15.93
N LEU A 363 -4.31 12.50 -16.35
CA LEU A 363 -4.85 11.58 -17.36
C LEU A 363 -6.13 10.90 -16.89
N ASP A 364 -6.19 10.40 -15.64
CA ASP A 364 -7.43 9.82 -15.10
C ASP A 364 -8.58 10.84 -15.10
N THR A 365 -8.29 12.10 -14.75
CA THR A 365 -9.28 13.18 -14.73
C THR A 365 -9.77 13.55 -16.14
N LEU A 366 -8.86 13.69 -17.10
CA LEU A 366 -9.18 13.99 -18.50
C LEU A 366 -9.99 12.86 -19.15
N MET A 367 -9.58 11.61 -18.92
CA MET A 367 -10.30 10.42 -19.41
C MET A 367 -11.70 10.31 -18.80
N ARG A 368 -11.94 10.85 -17.60
CA ARG A 368 -13.28 10.94 -17.00
C ARG A 368 -14.11 12.07 -17.60
N ARG A 369 -13.56 13.27 -17.78
CA ARG A 369 -14.28 14.40 -18.38
C ARG A 369 -14.77 14.08 -19.78
N ALA A 370 -13.95 13.40 -20.58
CA ALA A 370 -14.32 12.93 -21.91
C ALA A 370 -15.53 11.96 -21.92
N LYS A 371 -15.84 11.30 -20.78
CA LYS A 371 -17.02 10.42 -20.64
C LYS A 371 -18.31 11.17 -20.33
N VAL A 372 -18.23 12.36 -19.73
CA VAL A 372 -19.40 13.15 -19.31
C VAL A 372 -19.94 14.04 -20.43
N VAL A 373 -19.10 14.43 -21.40
CA VAL A 373 -19.42 15.45 -22.42
C VAL A 373 -20.06 14.91 -23.71
N ARG A 374 -20.39 13.62 -23.81
CA ARG A 374 -21.14 13.09 -24.98
C ARG A 374 -22.54 12.62 -24.56
N PRO A 375 -23.57 13.50 -24.65
CA PRO A 375 -24.96 13.03 -24.64
C PRO A 375 -25.22 12.21 -25.92
N ALA A 376 -26.14 11.25 -25.77
CA ALA A 376 -26.57 10.31 -26.79
C ALA A 376 -27.17 10.99 -28.02
#